data_AF-A0A967GQX6-F1
#
_entry.id   AF-A0A967GQX6-F1
#
_cell.length_a   1.000
_cell.length_b   1.000
_cell.length_c   1.000
_cell.angle_alpha   90.00
_cell.angle_beta   90.00
_cell.angle_gamma   90.00
#
_symmetry.space_group_name_H-M   'P 1'
#
loop_
_entity.id
_entity.type
_entity.pdbx_description
1 polymer ?
#
loop_
_entity_poly.entity_id
_entity_poly.type
_entity_poly.pdbx_seq_one_letter_code
_entity_poly.pdbx_strand_id
1 'polypeptide(L)'
;QILLNDLAVNPSSGIPYLAVSRGRGPEAAPVLLRVKGDATLELVSLDKVKFSSASLPDAPADGVVGEGRRRRNPRLESITDIGFSDGEVIVAGLSNEEFASSLRRLPFPFGKASKATSVEIYHGAHGRLETRSPVRTFTPITIANERHLLAAYTCTPLVQFPINQLKPGSKIRGITLAELGNRNRPLDMFVYQKGKDSFVLIANNARGVMKVSTKGIADVKGIESRVSGGQTAGLPYDTVAEWKGVEQLDRYSDSHAIVVRRGDEEDLSLATLPLP
;
A
#
# COMPACT_ATOMS: atom_id res chain seq x y z
N GLN A 1 -3.99 22.53 10.62
CA GLN A 1 -4.50 21.31 9.95
C GLN A 1 -3.40 20.27 9.92
N ILE A 2 -3.74 19.01 10.20
CA ILE A 2 -2.82 17.86 10.19
C ILE A 2 -3.31 16.89 9.12
N LEU A 3 -2.38 16.35 8.32
CA LEU A 3 -2.63 15.27 7.39
C LEU A 3 -1.88 14.03 7.87
N LEU A 4 -2.59 12.91 8.04
CA LEU A 4 -1.96 11.62 8.27
C LEU A 4 -1.48 11.07 6.93
N ASN A 5 -0.20 10.72 6.85
CA ASN A 5 0.38 10.10 5.66
C ASN A 5 0.46 8.59 5.82
N ASP A 6 0.89 8.11 7.00
CA ASP A 6 1.15 6.68 7.22
C ASP A 6 1.20 6.30 8.71
N LEU A 7 1.02 5.00 9.00
CA LEU A 7 1.19 4.36 10.30
C LEU A 7 2.03 3.09 10.13
N ALA A 8 3.13 2.97 10.87
CA ALA A 8 3.94 1.75 10.86
C ALA A 8 4.40 1.38 12.27
N VAL A 9 4.41 0.08 12.57
CA VAL A 9 4.94 -0.49 13.80
C VAL A 9 6.34 -0.98 13.53
N ASN A 10 7.31 -0.52 14.34
CA ASN A 10 8.65 -1.08 14.27
C ASN A 10 8.61 -2.54 14.73
N PRO A 11 8.88 -3.53 13.87
CA PRO A 11 8.71 -4.94 14.20
C PRO A 11 9.71 -5.43 15.27
N SER A 12 10.83 -4.71 15.46
CA SER A 12 11.83 -5.07 16.47
C SER A 12 11.49 -4.56 17.87
N SER A 13 10.84 -3.40 17.98
CA SER A 13 10.54 -2.76 19.26
C SER A 13 9.04 -2.76 19.62
N GLY A 14 8.17 -3.07 18.67
CA GLY A 14 6.71 -2.96 18.81
C GLY A 14 6.21 -1.52 18.93
N ILE A 15 7.05 -0.51 18.69
CA ILE A 15 6.68 0.90 18.84
C ILE A 15 5.97 1.37 17.55
N PRO A 16 4.74 1.88 17.64
CA PRO A 16 4.07 2.50 16.51
C PRO A 16 4.59 3.92 16.23
N TYR A 17 4.67 4.26 14.95
CA TYR A 17 5.05 5.57 14.44
C TYR A 17 3.99 6.09 13.47
N LEU A 18 3.71 7.39 13.54
CA LEU A 18 2.83 8.10 12.64
C LEU A 18 3.64 9.11 11.83
N ALA A 19 3.55 9.01 10.51
CA ALA A 19 4.03 10.06 9.62
C ALA A 19 2.89 11.05 9.35
N VAL A 20 3.08 12.31 9.72
CA VAL A 20 2.07 13.36 9.52
C VAL A 20 2.67 14.59 8.87
N SER A 21 1.84 15.33 8.15
CA SER A 21 2.19 16.65 7.62
C SER A 21 1.43 17.73 8.37
N ARG A 22 2.14 18.76 8.84
CA ARG A 22 1.53 19.97 9.40
C ARG A 22 1.32 20.98 8.27
N GLY A 23 0.06 21.26 7.95
CA GLY A 23 -0.33 22.07 6.79
C GLY A 23 -0.77 21.22 5.60
N ARG A 24 -0.93 21.85 4.43
CA ARG A 24 -1.28 21.20 3.15
C ARG A 24 -0.42 21.74 2.03
N GLY A 25 -0.25 20.94 0.99
CA GLY A 25 0.52 21.31 -0.20
C GLY A 25 2.03 21.10 -0.03
N PRO A 26 2.84 21.59 -0.99
CA PRO A 26 4.29 21.34 -1.04
C PRO A 26 5.06 21.83 0.20
N GLU A 27 4.56 22.87 0.87
CA GLU A 27 5.18 23.48 2.06
C GLU A 27 4.73 22.82 3.37
N ALA A 28 3.96 21.73 3.33
CA ALA A 28 3.53 21.06 4.55
C ALA A 28 4.73 20.45 5.28
N ALA A 29 4.92 20.81 6.55
CA ALA A 29 6.08 20.37 7.30
C ALA A 29 5.93 18.89 7.72
N PRO A 30 6.87 18.00 7.35
CA PRO A 30 6.83 16.60 7.75
C PRO A 30 7.16 16.46 9.23
N VAL A 31 6.40 15.60 9.91
CA VAL A 31 6.52 15.33 11.34
C VAL A 31 6.41 13.83 11.57
N LEU A 32 7.33 13.28 12.36
CA LEU A 32 7.29 11.90 12.81
C LEU A 32 6.92 11.86 14.29
N LEU A 33 5.87 11.11 14.62
CA LEU A 33 5.43 10.91 16.00
C LEU A 33 5.62 9.44 16.38
N ARG A 34 6.07 9.18 17.61
CA ARG A 34 6.04 7.84 18.21
C ARG A 34 4.88 7.75 19.20
N VAL A 35 4.24 6.59 19.24
CA VAL A 35 3.19 6.28 20.23
C VAL A 35 3.84 5.61 21.43
N LYS A 36 3.68 6.20 22.62
CA LYS A 36 4.17 5.63 23.88
C LYS A 36 3.18 4.60 24.44
N GLY A 37 3.63 3.76 25.36
CA GLY A 37 2.80 2.74 26.01
C GLY A 37 1.64 3.29 26.85
N ASP A 38 1.68 4.59 27.21
CA ASP A 38 0.59 5.33 27.86
C ASP A 38 -0.42 5.93 26.85
N ALA A 39 -0.33 5.54 25.58
CA ALA A 39 -1.09 6.05 24.44
C ALA A 39 -0.88 7.54 24.11
N THR A 40 0.12 8.20 24.70
CA THR A 40 0.45 9.58 24.34
C THR A 40 1.44 9.63 23.18
N LEU A 41 1.39 10.72 22.40
CA LEU A 41 2.24 10.94 21.23
C LEU A 41 3.46 11.76 21.62
N GLU A 42 4.62 11.39 21.08
CA GLU A 42 5.86 12.13 21.28
C GLU A 42 6.53 12.43 19.94
N LEU A 43 7.06 13.65 19.79
CA LEU A 43 7.81 14.05 18.61
C LEU A 43 9.14 13.29 18.54
N VAL A 44 9.43 12.70 17.38
CA VAL A 44 10.73 12.11 17.10
C VAL A 44 11.62 13.18 16.47
N SER A 45 12.66 13.63 17.17
CA SER A 45 13.68 14.50 16.57
C SER A 45 14.48 13.73 15.51
N LEU A 46 14.66 14.38 14.35
CA LEU A 46 15.46 13.86 13.24
C LEU A 46 16.86 14.50 13.17
N ASP A 47 17.24 15.34 14.15
CA ASP A 47 18.47 16.15 14.06
C ASP A 47 19.76 15.32 14.09
N LYS A 48 19.72 14.16 14.76
CA LYS A 48 20.89 13.29 14.97
C LYS A 48 20.64 11.84 14.53
N VAL A 49 19.61 11.61 13.70
CA VAL A 49 19.33 10.27 13.20
C VAL A 49 20.26 9.95 12.04
N LYS A 50 20.74 8.70 12.00
CA LYS A 50 21.39 8.18 10.79
C LYS A 50 20.29 7.92 9.76
N PHE A 51 20.44 8.48 8.58
CA PHE A 51 19.52 8.27 7.48
C PHE A 51 20.29 7.91 6.22
N SER A 52 19.56 7.33 5.27
CA SER A 52 20.02 7.15 3.90
C SER A 52 19.03 7.84 2.98
N SER A 53 19.51 8.40 1.87
CA SER A 53 18.66 9.05 0.87
C SER A 53 18.99 8.56 -0.54
N ALA A 54 17.96 8.43 -1.36
CA ALA A 54 18.06 8.09 -2.77
C ALA A 54 17.06 8.90 -3.58
N SER A 55 17.52 9.47 -4.70
CA SER A 55 16.67 10.21 -5.63
C SER A 55 16.14 9.28 -6.72
N LEU A 56 14.83 9.33 -6.98
CA LEU A 56 14.21 8.57 -8.07
C LEU A 56 14.52 9.26 -9.41
N PRO A 57 15.23 8.60 -10.36
CA PRO A 57 15.72 9.21 -11.60
C PRO A 57 14.62 9.43 -12.65
N ASP A 58 13.44 8.84 -12.45
CA ASP A 58 12.32 8.70 -13.38
C ASP A 58 11.00 9.17 -12.75
N ALA A 59 11.05 9.99 -11.70
CA ALA A 59 9.83 10.60 -11.15
C ALA A 59 9.12 11.43 -12.24
N PRO A 60 7.77 11.37 -12.34
CA PRO A 60 6.99 12.22 -13.24
C PRO A 60 7.39 13.69 -13.14
N ALA A 61 7.21 14.42 -14.24
CA ALA A 61 7.37 15.87 -14.24
C ALA A 61 6.35 16.51 -13.28
N ASP A 62 6.79 17.57 -12.60
CA ASP A 62 5.90 18.34 -11.73
C ASP A 62 4.98 19.21 -12.59
N GLY A 63 3.68 18.91 -12.55
CA GLY A 63 2.70 19.63 -13.34
C GLY A 63 1.34 18.94 -13.41
N VAL A 64 0.27 19.74 -13.51
CA VAL A 64 -1.08 19.20 -13.66
C VAL A 64 -1.28 18.71 -15.10
N VAL A 65 -1.64 17.44 -15.25
CA VAL A 65 -1.97 16.80 -16.54
C VAL A 65 -3.41 16.31 -16.54
N GLY A 66 -3.93 15.98 -17.73
CA GLY A 66 -5.30 15.49 -17.93
C GLY A 66 -6.34 16.61 -17.99
N GLU A 67 -7.61 16.22 -18.14
CA GLU A 67 -8.71 17.15 -18.38
C GLU A 67 -9.87 16.94 -17.40
N GLY A 68 -10.61 18.02 -17.12
CA GLY A 68 -11.78 18.00 -16.24
C GLY A 68 -11.52 17.37 -14.86
N ARG A 69 -12.37 16.40 -14.48
CA ARG A 69 -12.26 15.68 -13.19
C ARG A 69 -11.07 14.73 -13.08
N ARG A 70 -10.34 14.50 -14.18
CA ARG A 70 -9.14 13.64 -14.20
C ARG A 70 -7.83 14.42 -14.07
N ARG A 71 -7.92 15.74 -13.91
CA ARG A 71 -6.75 16.59 -13.65
C ARG A 71 -6.06 16.14 -12.37
N ARG A 72 -4.77 15.85 -12.47
CA ARG A 72 -3.92 15.50 -11.33
C ARG A 72 -2.47 15.86 -11.62
N ASN A 73 -1.67 15.93 -10.57
CA ASN A 73 -0.22 16.05 -10.69
C ASN A 73 0.42 14.67 -10.39
N PRO A 74 0.88 13.91 -11.41
CA PRO A 74 1.43 12.57 -11.21
C PRO A 74 2.73 12.59 -10.39
N ARG A 75 3.40 13.74 -10.27
CA ARG A 75 4.54 13.91 -9.36
C ARG A 75 4.21 13.52 -7.93
N LEU A 76 2.99 13.83 -7.49
CA LEU A 76 2.51 13.51 -6.14
C LEU A 76 2.24 12.01 -5.94
N GLU A 77 2.27 11.22 -7.01
CA GLU A 77 2.14 9.76 -6.98
C GLU A 77 3.48 9.07 -7.31
N SER A 78 4.63 9.78 -7.27
CA SER A 78 5.95 9.17 -7.47
C SER A 78 6.29 8.12 -6.41
N ILE A 79 5.72 8.29 -5.22
CA ILE A 79 5.75 7.33 -4.12
C ILE A 79 4.32 7.24 -3.62
N THR A 80 3.69 6.08 -3.79
CA THR A 80 2.36 5.80 -3.26
C THR A 80 2.40 4.91 -2.04
N ASP A 81 3.42 4.06 -1.94
CA ASP A 81 3.66 3.20 -0.78
C ASP A 81 5.13 2.79 -0.70
N ILE A 82 5.61 2.49 0.51
CA ILE A 82 6.95 1.98 0.78
C ILE A 82 6.91 0.86 1.82
N GLY A 83 7.76 -0.15 1.64
CA GLY A 83 7.84 -1.27 2.57
C GLY A 83 9.27 -1.77 2.70
N PHE A 84 9.69 -2.10 3.93
CA PHE A 84 11.00 -2.70 4.18
C PHE A 84 10.88 -4.22 4.25
N SER A 85 11.68 -4.93 3.46
CA SER A 85 11.72 -6.39 3.46
C SER A 85 13.14 -6.86 3.13
N ASP A 86 13.71 -7.69 4.02
CA ASP A 86 14.97 -8.41 3.80
C ASP A 86 16.14 -7.53 3.34
N GLY A 87 16.34 -6.39 4.01
CA GLY A 87 17.44 -5.47 3.72
C GLY A 87 17.19 -4.54 2.53
N GLU A 88 16.00 -4.57 1.94
CA GLU A 88 15.61 -3.70 0.83
C GLU A 88 14.38 -2.87 1.21
N VAL A 89 14.32 -1.65 0.71
CA VAL A 89 13.10 -0.84 0.64
C VAL A 89 12.49 -1.04 -0.73
N ILE A 90 11.24 -1.45 -0.74
CA ILE A 90 10.41 -1.54 -1.93
C ILE A 90 9.61 -0.25 -2.02
N VAL A 91 9.62 0.38 -3.19
CA VAL A 91 8.90 1.62 -3.46
C VAL A 91 7.91 1.36 -4.58
N ALA A 92 6.64 1.65 -4.31
CA ALA A 92 5.58 1.68 -5.30
C ALA A 92 5.30 3.13 -5.72
N GLY A 93 4.99 3.34 -7.00
CA GLY A 93 4.63 4.67 -7.47
C GLY A 93 4.58 4.79 -9.00
N LEU A 94 4.38 6.02 -9.46
CA LEU A 94 4.43 6.37 -10.87
C LEU A 94 5.85 6.81 -11.28
N SER A 95 6.22 6.44 -12.51
CA SER A 95 7.39 6.89 -13.24
C SER A 95 6.97 7.74 -14.46
N ASN A 96 7.93 8.40 -15.09
CA ASN A 96 7.75 9.17 -16.32
C ASN A 96 7.83 8.32 -17.60
N GLU A 97 7.97 6.99 -17.47
CA GLU A 97 8.04 6.05 -18.58
C GLU A 97 6.64 5.80 -19.18
N GLU A 98 6.57 5.20 -20.37
CA GLU A 98 5.31 4.86 -21.05
C GLU A 98 4.38 4.01 -20.15
N PHE A 99 4.99 3.04 -19.46
CA PHE A 99 4.37 2.22 -18.42
C PHE A 99 4.67 2.88 -17.08
N ALA A 100 3.80 3.84 -16.74
CA ALA A 100 4.02 4.70 -15.59
C ALA A 100 3.96 3.95 -14.26
N SER A 101 3.10 2.94 -14.09
CA SER A 101 3.03 2.16 -12.85
C SER A 101 4.31 1.37 -12.64
N SER A 102 4.90 1.48 -11.45
CA SER A 102 6.24 0.94 -11.21
C SER A 102 6.44 0.44 -9.78
N LEU A 103 7.32 -0.54 -9.67
CA LEU A 103 7.84 -1.09 -8.42
C LEU A 103 9.36 -1.01 -8.46
N ARG A 104 9.99 -0.64 -7.34
CA ARG A 104 11.44 -0.51 -7.25
C ARG A 104 11.94 -1.18 -6.00
N ARG A 105 13.05 -1.91 -6.11
CA ARG A 105 13.81 -2.42 -4.98
C ARG A 105 15.05 -1.57 -4.79
N LEU A 106 15.26 -1.10 -3.57
CA LEU A 106 16.42 -0.31 -3.16
C LEU A 106 17.10 -1.03 -2.00
N PRO A 107 18.36 -1.48 -2.14
CA PRO A 107 19.09 -1.99 -0.97
C PRO A 107 19.21 -0.89 0.08
N PHE A 108 19.12 -1.25 1.35
CA PHE A 108 19.33 -0.34 2.47
C PHE A 108 20.61 -0.73 3.23
N PRO A 109 21.52 0.22 3.52
CA PRO A 109 21.49 1.65 3.18
C PRO A 109 21.49 1.92 1.67
N PHE A 110 20.86 3.02 1.26
CA PHE A 110 20.66 3.36 -0.15
C PHE A 110 21.97 3.76 -0.85
N GLY A 111 22.16 3.18 -2.03
CA GLY A 111 23.10 3.69 -3.05
C GLY A 111 22.39 4.55 -4.09
N LYS A 112 22.97 4.63 -5.30
CA LYS A 112 22.29 5.25 -6.45
C LYS A 112 21.06 4.45 -6.82
N ALA A 113 19.89 5.09 -6.85
CA ALA A 113 18.66 4.43 -7.25
C ALA A 113 18.73 3.97 -8.72
N SER A 114 18.41 2.70 -8.97
CA SER A 114 18.29 2.15 -10.31
C SER A 114 16.98 2.59 -10.98
N LYS A 115 16.78 2.27 -12.26
CA LYS A 115 15.45 2.35 -12.87
C LYS A 115 14.46 1.46 -12.11
N ALA A 116 13.18 1.83 -12.12
CA ALA A 116 12.12 0.96 -11.59
C ALA A 116 11.84 -0.22 -12.55
N THR A 117 11.12 -1.22 -12.04
CA THR A 117 10.41 -2.20 -12.85
C THR A 117 9.06 -1.61 -13.22
N SER A 118 8.76 -1.51 -14.51
CA SER A 118 7.42 -1.16 -14.99
C SER A 118 6.48 -2.33 -14.82
N VAL A 119 5.29 -2.08 -14.30
CA VAL A 119 4.27 -3.11 -14.07
C VAL A 119 2.99 -2.85 -14.86
N GLU A 120 2.40 -3.93 -15.34
CA GLU A 120 1.09 -3.93 -15.99
C GLU A 120 0.17 -4.95 -15.30
N ILE A 121 -1.12 -4.63 -15.22
CA ILE A 121 -2.13 -5.51 -14.63
C ILE A 121 -3.33 -5.66 -15.55
N TYR A 122 -4.07 -6.77 -15.42
CA TYR A 122 -5.41 -6.83 -15.99
C TYR A 122 -6.41 -6.29 -14.98
N HIS A 123 -7.06 -5.17 -15.31
CA HIS A 123 -8.04 -4.53 -14.43
C HIS A 123 -9.43 -5.08 -14.74
N GLY A 124 -9.91 -6.00 -13.88
CA GLY A 124 -11.16 -6.74 -14.07
C GLY A 124 -12.36 -5.83 -14.34
N ALA A 125 -12.54 -4.80 -13.52
CA ALA A 125 -13.63 -3.82 -13.68
C ALA A 125 -13.64 -3.08 -15.03
N HIS A 126 -12.47 -2.86 -15.63
CA HIS A 126 -12.32 -2.15 -16.90
C HIS A 126 -12.17 -3.07 -18.12
N GLY A 127 -11.96 -4.37 -17.87
CA GLY A 127 -11.82 -5.41 -18.88
C GLY A 127 -10.63 -5.19 -19.81
N ARG A 128 -9.50 -4.71 -19.28
CA ARG A 128 -8.32 -4.34 -20.08
C ARG A 128 -7.04 -4.41 -19.27
N LEU A 129 -5.93 -4.47 -19.98
CA LEU A 129 -4.62 -4.24 -19.39
C LEU A 129 -4.40 -2.75 -19.08
N GLU A 130 -3.72 -2.47 -17.97
CA GLU A 130 -3.42 -1.13 -17.50
C GLU A 130 -1.97 -1.00 -17.04
N THR A 131 -1.33 0.05 -17.53
CA THR A 131 0.10 0.35 -17.29
C THR A 131 0.31 1.66 -16.51
N ARG A 132 -0.78 2.38 -16.21
CA ARG A 132 -0.74 3.75 -15.64
C ARG A 132 -1.47 3.89 -14.30
N SER A 133 -2.08 2.82 -13.83
CA SER A 133 -2.76 2.79 -12.53
C SER A 133 -1.70 2.56 -11.44
N PRO A 134 -1.54 3.47 -10.47
CA PRO A 134 -0.58 3.27 -9.40
C PRO A 134 -1.06 2.16 -8.46
N VAL A 135 -0.10 1.37 -7.97
CA VAL A 135 -0.27 0.59 -6.74
C VAL A 135 -0.61 1.57 -5.62
N ARG A 136 -1.60 1.27 -4.79
CA ARG A 136 -2.05 2.15 -3.68
C ARG A 136 -1.42 1.77 -2.36
N THR A 137 -1.32 0.47 -2.11
CA THR A 137 -0.62 -0.11 -0.97
C THR A 137 -0.21 -1.53 -1.36
N PHE A 138 0.83 -2.06 -0.74
CA PHE A 138 1.29 -3.42 -0.95
C PHE A 138 1.81 -4.05 0.34
N THR A 139 1.89 -5.38 0.34
CA THR A 139 2.51 -6.12 1.43
C THR A 139 3.29 -7.33 0.88
N PRO A 140 4.46 -7.66 1.44
CA PRO A 140 5.17 -8.88 1.09
C PRO A 140 4.44 -10.13 1.62
N ILE A 141 4.50 -11.21 0.85
CA ILE A 141 3.94 -12.52 1.24
C ILE A 141 4.82 -13.64 0.67
N THR A 142 4.82 -14.80 1.33
CA THR A 142 5.38 -16.03 0.77
C THR A 142 4.25 -16.90 0.21
N ILE A 143 4.35 -17.25 -1.06
CA ILE A 143 3.40 -18.13 -1.76
C ILE A 143 4.23 -19.26 -2.38
N ALA A 144 3.90 -20.52 -2.06
CA ALA A 144 4.63 -21.70 -2.54
C ALA A 144 6.16 -21.59 -2.34
N ASN A 145 6.59 -21.14 -1.16
CA ASN A 145 8.00 -20.89 -0.77
C ASN A 145 8.74 -19.81 -1.59
N GLU A 146 8.01 -19.02 -2.39
CA GLU A 146 8.57 -17.90 -3.13
C GLU A 146 8.02 -16.57 -2.61
N ARG A 147 8.90 -15.56 -2.51
CA ARG A 147 8.52 -14.22 -2.06
C ARG A 147 7.84 -13.43 -3.17
N HIS A 148 6.69 -12.87 -2.81
CA HIS A 148 5.83 -12.09 -3.68
C HIS A 148 5.45 -10.77 -3.01
N LEU A 149 4.99 -9.81 -3.81
CA LEU A 149 4.21 -8.68 -3.35
C LEU A 149 2.76 -8.91 -3.71
N LEU A 150 1.87 -8.65 -2.76
CA LEU A 150 0.47 -8.38 -3.03
C LEU A 150 0.29 -6.88 -3.07
N ALA A 151 -0.15 -6.37 -4.22
CA ALA A 151 -0.34 -4.96 -4.47
C ALA A 151 -1.82 -4.70 -4.78
N ALA A 152 -2.40 -3.71 -4.10
CA ALA A 152 -3.78 -3.32 -4.29
C ALA A 152 -3.85 -1.99 -5.05
N TYR A 153 -4.77 -1.88 -6.03
CA TYR A 153 -4.92 -0.67 -6.85
C TYR A 153 -6.28 0.00 -6.61
N THR A 154 -6.47 1.21 -7.16
CA THR A 154 -7.82 1.82 -7.23
C THR A 154 -8.78 0.92 -7.99
N CYS A 155 -10.05 0.90 -7.56
CA CYS A 155 -11.07 -0.10 -7.89
C CYS A 155 -10.77 -1.52 -7.35
N THR A 156 -9.75 -1.69 -6.50
CA THR A 156 -9.41 -2.94 -5.78
C THR A 156 -9.19 -4.20 -6.63
N PRO A 157 -8.46 -4.17 -7.76
CA PRO A 157 -7.76 -5.38 -8.14
C PRO A 157 -6.65 -5.65 -7.12
N LEU A 158 -6.54 -6.90 -6.65
CA LEU A 158 -5.44 -7.40 -5.83
C LEU A 158 -4.52 -8.24 -6.72
N VAL A 159 -3.27 -7.83 -6.83
CA VAL A 159 -2.35 -8.34 -7.85
C VAL A 159 -1.08 -8.87 -7.21
N GLN A 160 -0.63 -10.03 -7.69
CA GLN A 160 0.61 -10.66 -7.26
C GLN A 160 1.76 -10.34 -8.23
N PHE A 161 2.91 -10.00 -7.66
CA PHE A 161 4.18 -9.83 -8.37
C PHE A 161 5.30 -10.63 -7.71
N PRO A 162 6.04 -11.48 -8.43
CA PRO A 162 7.22 -12.15 -7.89
C PRO A 162 8.35 -11.14 -7.62
N ILE A 163 8.89 -11.08 -6.40
CA ILE A 163 9.93 -10.12 -6.03
C ILE A 163 11.21 -10.32 -6.86
N ASN A 164 11.53 -11.56 -7.23
CA ASN A 164 12.68 -11.92 -8.05
C ASN A 164 12.58 -11.38 -9.51
N GLN A 165 11.38 -11.02 -9.97
CA GLN A 165 11.16 -10.42 -11.28
C GLN A 165 11.23 -8.88 -11.26
N LEU A 166 11.25 -8.26 -10.09
CA LEU A 166 11.44 -6.82 -9.93
C LEU A 166 12.90 -6.44 -10.22
N LYS A 167 13.24 -6.36 -11.51
CA LYS A 167 14.57 -6.01 -12.00
C LYS A 167 14.59 -4.60 -12.60
N PRO A 168 15.67 -3.83 -12.44
CA PRO A 168 15.73 -2.48 -12.99
C PRO A 168 15.49 -2.44 -14.50
N GLY A 169 14.53 -1.62 -14.95
CA GLY A 169 14.22 -1.42 -16.36
C GLY A 169 13.42 -2.54 -17.03
N SER A 170 13.10 -3.63 -16.32
CA SER A 170 12.23 -4.66 -16.88
C SER A 170 10.77 -4.21 -16.88
N LYS A 171 9.98 -4.82 -17.77
CA LYS A 171 8.51 -4.74 -17.77
C LYS A 171 7.97 -6.11 -17.35
N ILE A 172 7.06 -6.14 -16.38
CA ILE A 172 6.43 -7.40 -15.94
C ILE A 172 4.91 -7.23 -15.85
N ARG A 173 4.20 -8.34 -16.04
CA ARG A 173 2.75 -8.41 -15.84
C ARG A 173 2.43 -9.09 -14.52
N GLY A 174 1.61 -8.45 -13.70
CA GLY A 174 1.11 -9.03 -12.46
C GLY A 174 -0.05 -9.99 -12.70
N ILE A 175 -0.22 -10.93 -11.77
CA ILE A 175 -1.37 -11.85 -11.78
C ILE A 175 -2.48 -11.23 -10.95
N THR A 176 -3.57 -10.82 -11.59
CA THR A 176 -4.75 -10.29 -10.87
C THR A 176 -5.46 -11.43 -10.15
N LEU A 177 -5.21 -11.56 -8.84
CA LEU A 177 -5.74 -12.64 -8.00
C LEU A 177 -7.17 -12.40 -7.56
N ALA A 178 -7.58 -11.13 -7.46
CA ALA A 178 -8.94 -10.79 -7.12
C ALA A 178 -9.35 -9.45 -7.71
N GLU A 179 -10.65 -9.33 -7.97
CA GLU A 179 -11.34 -8.06 -8.14
C GLU A 179 -12.28 -7.93 -6.95
N LEU A 180 -12.00 -7.00 -6.04
CA LEU A 180 -12.74 -6.87 -4.77
C LEU A 180 -13.90 -5.87 -4.86
N GLY A 181 -14.34 -5.61 -6.10
CA GLY A 181 -15.46 -4.76 -6.47
C GLY A 181 -15.03 -3.32 -6.80
N ASN A 182 -15.77 -2.63 -7.66
CA ASN A 182 -15.31 -1.35 -8.22
C ASN A 182 -15.51 -0.12 -7.29
N ARG A 183 -15.11 1.07 -7.78
CA ARG A 183 -15.41 2.41 -7.20
C ARG A 183 -14.94 2.65 -5.77
N ASN A 184 -13.78 2.13 -5.44
CA ASN A 184 -13.17 2.31 -4.12
C ASN A 184 -11.64 2.37 -4.24
N ARG A 185 -10.95 2.57 -3.11
CA ARG A 185 -9.51 2.69 -3.04
C ARG A 185 -8.99 2.00 -1.77
N PRO A 186 -8.06 1.03 -1.89
CA PRO A 186 -7.25 0.56 -0.78
C PRO A 186 -6.48 1.73 -0.17
N LEU A 187 -6.42 1.77 1.16
CA LEU A 187 -5.72 2.80 1.90
C LEU A 187 -4.43 2.26 2.52
N ASP A 188 -4.50 1.05 3.06
CA ASP A 188 -3.38 0.39 3.74
C ASP A 188 -3.62 -1.13 3.77
N MET A 189 -2.56 -1.94 3.92
CA MET A 189 -2.69 -3.39 4.03
C MET A 189 -1.51 -4.09 4.72
N PHE A 190 -1.79 -5.18 5.42
CA PHE A 190 -0.76 -6.10 5.90
C PHE A 190 -1.23 -7.55 5.91
N VAL A 191 -0.27 -8.48 5.92
CA VAL A 191 -0.52 -9.92 6.10
C VAL A 191 -0.45 -10.28 7.59
N TYR A 192 -1.40 -11.08 8.05
CA TYR A 192 -1.33 -11.70 9.38
C TYR A 192 -1.70 -13.18 9.33
N GLN A 193 -1.31 -13.88 10.39
CA GLN A 193 -1.66 -15.28 10.61
C GLN A 193 -2.64 -15.39 11.77
N LYS A 194 -3.61 -16.29 11.63
CA LYS A 194 -4.53 -16.66 12.71
C LYS A 194 -4.66 -18.19 12.71
N GLY A 195 -4.03 -18.82 13.69
CA GLY A 195 -3.84 -20.27 13.66
C GLY A 195 -2.92 -20.67 12.50
N LYS A 196 -3.39 -21.55 11.61
CA LYS A 196 -2.64 -22.02 10.43
C LYS A 196 -2.94 -21.22 9.17
N ASP A 197 -3.95 -20.36 9.22
CA ASP A 197 -4.42 -19.62 8.07
C ASP A 197 -3.74 -18.25 8.01
N SER A 198 -3.42 -17.81 6.80
CA SER A 198 -2.95 -16.45 6.52
C SER A 198 -4.06 -15.64 5.87
N PHE A 199 -4.08 -14.36 6.19
CA PHE A 199 -5.06 -13.40 5.69
C PHE A 199 -4.36 -12.11 5.31
N VAL A 200 -4.97 -11.38 4.39
CA VAL A 200 -4.60 -10.01 4.09
C VAL A 200 -5.70 -9.11 4.65
N LEU A 201 -5.32 -8.16 5.49
CA LEU A 201 -6.22 -7.12 5.97
C LEU A 201 -6.00 -5.87 5.13
N ILE A 202 -7.07 -5.28 4.59
CA ILE A 202 -7.00 -4.11 3.71
C ILE A 202 -7.95 -3.04 4.24
N ALA A 203 -7.42 -1.87 4.61
CA ALA A 203 -8.23 -0.68 4.86
C ALA A 203 -8.74 -0.12 3.52
N ASN A 204 -10.00 0.31 3.47
CA ASN A 204 -10.63 0.74 2.23
C ASN A 204 -11.58 1.91 2.44
N ASN A 205 -11.58 2.86 1.52
CA ASN A 205 -12.37 4.09 1.65
C ASN A 205 -13.88 3.93 1.42
N ALA A 206 -14.35 2.81 0.87
CA ALA A 206 -15.77 2.62 0.57
C ALA A 206 -16.30 1.23 0.94
N ARG A 207 -15.42 0.25 1.19
CA ARG A 207 -15.79 -1.13 1.53
C ARG A 207 -15.54 -1.51 2.99
N GLY A 208 -15.08 -0.56 3.81
CA GLY A 208 -14.62 -0.87 5.17
C GLY A 208 -13.36 -1.72 5.16
N VAL A 209 -13.01 -2.31 6.30
CA VAL A 209 -11.83 -3.18 6.37
C VAL A 209 -12.16 -4.54 5.77
N MET A 210 -11.35 -4.98 4.80
CA MET A 210 -11.53 -6.22 4.07
C MET A 210 -10.56 -7.27 4.60
N LYS A 211 -11.07 -8.44 5.00
CA LYS A 211 -10.29 -9.63 5.36
C LYS A 211 -10.29 -10.59 4.17
N VAL A 212 -9.21 -10.60 3.40
CA VAL A 212 -9.04 -11.48 2.24
C VAL A 212 -8.38 -12.78 2.69
N SER A 213 -8.97 -13.93 2.35
CA SER A 213 -8.33 -15.22 2.61
C SER A 213 -7.20 -15.48 1.60
N THR A 214 -6.06 -15.98 2.07
CA THR A 214 -4.98 -16.44 1.16
C THR A 214 -5.07 -17.95 0.90
N LYS A 215 -6.15 -18.62 1.33
CA LYS A 215 -6.33 -20.05 1.13
C LYS A 215 -6.40 -20.36 -0.38
N GLY A 216 -5.55 -21.27 -0.84
CA GLY A 216 -5.49 -21.64 -2.26
C GLY A 216 -4.92 -20.55 -3.18
N ILE A 217 -4.27 -19.51 -2.63
CA ILE A 217 -3.72 -18.40 -3.42
C ILE A 217 -2.77 -18.84 -4.53
N ALA A 218 -2.01 -19.92 -4.30
CA ALA A 218 -1.08 -20.49 -5.29
C ALA A 218 -1.79 -21.06 -6.54
N ASP A 219 -3.05 -21.45 -6.41
CA ASP A 219 -3.83 -22.12 -7.45
C ASP A 219 -4.80 -21.15 -8.18
N VAL A 220 -4.84 -19.88 -7.76
CA VAL A 220 -5.72 -18.87 -8.35
C VAL A 220 -5.29 -18.59 -9.78
N LYS A 221 -6.20 -18.85 -10.73
CA LYS A 221 -6.03 -18.40 -12.11
C LYS A 221 -6.24 -16.89 -12.16
N GLY A 222 -5.28 -16.18 -12.71
CA GLY A 222 -5.36 -14.73 -12.88
C GLY A 222 -6.61 -14.31 -13.65
N ILE A 223 -7.23 -13.22 -13.23
CA ILE A 223 -8.38 -12.64 -13.92
C ILE A 223 -7.90 -12.03 -15.24
N GLU A 224 -8.45 -12.52 -16.36
CA GLU A 224 -8.15 -12.03 -17.71
C GLU A 224 -9.41 -11.65 -18.50
N SER A 225 -10.58 -11.69 -17.85
CA SER A 225 -11.87 -11.34 -18.44
C SER A 225 -12.57 -10.27 -17.61
N ARG A 226 -13.45 -9.49 -18.26
CA ARG A 226 -14.11 -8.35 -17.62
C ARG A 226 -15.04 -8.82 -16.50
N VAL A 227 -14.90 -8.21 -15.32
CA VAL A 227 -15.81 -8.37 -14.18
C VAL A 227 -16.80 -7.20 -14.20
N SER A 228 -18.03 -7.48 -14.63
CA SER A 228 -19.03 -6.44 -14.90
C SER A 228 -19.86 -6.08 -13.66
N GLY A 229 -20.54 -4.92 -13.69
CA GLY A 229 -21.51 -4.56 -12.66
C GLY A 229 -20.95 -4.28 -11.26
N GLY A 230 -19.63 -4.17 -11.10
CA GLY A 230 -19.00 -3.99 -9.78
C GLY A 230 -18.99 -5.26 -8.93
N GLN A 231 -19.17 -6.42 -9.55
CA GLN A 231 -19.05 -7.73 -8.93
C GLN A 231 -17.62 -8.01 -8.44
N THR A 232 -17.50 -9.05 -7.63
CA THR A 232 -16.22 -9.59 -7.17
C THR A 232 -15.82 -10.85 -7.94
N ALA A 233 -14.53 -11.16 -7.99
CA ALA A 233 -14.00 -12.39 -8.58
C ALA A 233 -12.64 -12.76 -7.97
N GLY A 234 -12.24 -14.03 -8.07
CA GLY A 234 -10.95 -14.51 -7.54
C GLY A 234 -11.00 -14.79 -6.04
N LEU A 235 -9.98 -14.36 -5.29
CA LEU A 235 -9.94 -14.56 -3.84
C LEU A 235 -11.15 -13.90 -3.14
N PRO A 236 -11.83 -14.61 -2.22
CA PRO A 236 -12.94 -14.04 -1.47
C PRO A 236 -12.45 -13.12 -0.35
N TYR A 237 -13.33 -12.22 0.08
CA TYR A 237 -13.10 -11.39 1.26
C TYR A 237 -14.37 -11.25 2.10
N ASP A 238 -14.17 -11.09 3.41
CA ASP A 238 -15.21 -10.67 4.34
C ASP A 238 -14.99 -9.20 4.73
N THR A 239 -16.06 -8.46 5.00
CA THR A 239 -15.95 -7.11 5.57
C THR A 239 -15.96 -7.22 7.10
N VAL A 240 -14.97 -6.65 7.77
CA VAL A 240 -14.88 -6.59 9.22
C VAL A 240 -15.81 -5.48 9.72
N ALA A 241 -17.06 -5.84 10.01
CA ALA A 241 -18.15 -4.89 10.22
C ALA A 241 -17.88 -3.94 11.40
N GLU A 242 -17.16 -4.38 12.42
CA GLU A 242 -16.86 -3.65 13.65
C GLU A 242 -15.76 -2.59 13.47
N TRP A 243 -15.00 -2.67 12.38
CA TRP A 243 -13.87 -1.76 12.10
C TRP A 243 -14.34 -0.63 11.17
N LYS A 244 -14.97 0.38 11.78
CA LYS A 244 -15.46 1.57 11.07
C LYS A 244 -14.39 2.64 10.95
N GLY A 245 -14.41 3.36 9.82
CA GLY A 245 -13.60 4.57 9.59
C GLY A 245 -12.08 4.33 9.54
N VAL A 246 -11.61 3.10 9.40
CA VAL A 246 -10.16 2.81 9.42
C VAL A 246 -9.48 3.37 8.16
N GLU A 247 -8.50 4.24 8.37
CA GLU A 247 -7.71 4.87 7.29
C GLU A 247 -6.31 4.26 7.15
N GLN A 248 -5.67 3.93 8.27
CA GLN A 248 -4.36 3.29 8.32
C GLN A 248 -4.40 2.13 9.32
N LEU A 249 -3.66 1.07 9.06
CA LEU A 249 -3.58 -0.10 9.92
C LEU A 249 -2.22 -0.80 9.80
N ASP A 250 -1.68 -1.24 10.93
CA ASP A 250 -0.51 -2.12 10.88
C ASP A 250 -0.58 -3.20 11.96
N ARG A 251 0.18 -4.26 11.76
CA ARG A 251 0.30 -5.36 12.71
C ARG A 251 1.01 -4.86 13.97
N TYR A 252 0.27 -4.81 15.08
CA TYR A 252 0.82 -4.45 16.38
C TYR A 252 1.40 -5.66 17.12
N SER A 253 0.74 -6.82 17.00
CA SER A 253 1.20 -8.09 17.54
C SER A 253 0.61 -9.26 16.74
N ASP A 254 0.84 -10.48 17.18
CA ASP A 254 0.26 -11.69 16.57
C ASP A 254 -1.27 -11.78 16.74
N SER A 255 -1.84 -11.00 17.66
CA SER A 255 -3.27 -11.03 17.97
C SER A 255 -3.96 -9.68 17.81
N HIS A 256 -3.24 -8.60 17.54
CA HIS A 256 -3.80 -7.25 17.44
C HIS A 256 -3.22 -6.44 16.28
N ALA A 257 -4.06 -5.59 15.70
CA ALA A 257 -3.63 -4.48 14.85
C ALA A 257 -3.68 -3.18 15.65
N ILE A 258 -2.86 -2.22 15.25
CA ILE A 258 -3.08 -0.82 15.57
C ILE A 258 -3.72 -0.14 14.37
N VAL A 259 -4.69 0.72 14.61
CA VAL A 259 -5.43 1.41 13.55
C VAL A 259 -5.57 2.89 13.84
N VAL A 260 -5.55 3.68 12.78
CA VAL A 260 -6.07 5.05 12.82
C VAL A 260 -7.46 5.06 12.19
N ARG A 261 -8.41 5.66 12.90
CA ARG A 261 -9.81 5.79 12.48
C ARG A 261 -10.19 7.25 12.34
N ARG A 262 -11.00 7.55 11.33
CA ARG A 262 -11.70 8.81 11.15
C ARG A 262 -13.16 8.66 11.58
N GLY A 263 -13.57 9.45 12.56
CA GLY A 263 -14.96 9.54 13.02
C GLY A 263 -15.81 10.45 12.14
N ASP A 264 -17.10 10.54 12.47
CA ASP A 264 -18.09 11.31 11.69
C ASP A 264 -17.84 12.83 11.75
N GLU A 265 -17.17 13.32 12.80
CA GLU A 265 -16.77 14.72 12.96
C GLU A 265 -15.37 15.01 12.37
N GLU A 266 -14.87 14.13 11.51
CA GLU A 266 -13.52 14.19 10.90
C GLU A 266 -12.36 14.09 11.91
N ASP A 267 -12.67 13.71 13.14
CA ASP A 267 -11.71 13.47 14.22
C ASP A 267 -10.92 12.19 13.98
N LEU A 268 -9.63 12.23 14.31
CA LEU A 268 -8.74 11.09 14.20
C LEU A 268 -8.55 10.44 15.57
N SER A 269 -8.72 9.13 15.63
CA SER A 269 -8.44 8.31 16.82
C SER A 269 -7.48 7.18 16.51
N LEU A 270 -6.68 6.81 17.50
CA LEU A 270 -5.74 5.69 17.44
C LEU A 270 -6.25 4.61 18.38
N ALA A 271 -6.34 3.36 17.91
CA ALA A 271 -6.83 2.25 18.69
C ALA A 271 -6.05 0.96 18.40
N THR A 272 -5.92 0.09 19.40
CA THR A 272 -5.49 -1.29 19.21
C THR A 272 -6.71 -2.19 19.20
N LEU A 273 -6.81 -3.09 18.23
CA LEU A 273 -7.96 -3.96 18.00
C LEU A 273 -7.54 -5.40 17.79
N PRO A 274 -8.30 -6.39 18.29
CA PRO A 274 -7.99 -7.80 18.07
C PRO A 274 -8.14 -8.17 16.59
N LEU A 275 -7.20 -8.94 16.06
CA LEU A 275 -7.21 -9.39 14.67
C LEU A 275 -8.44 -10.28 14.38
N PRO A 276 -9.20 -10.00 13.32
CA PRO A 276 -10.46 -10.68 13.01
C PRO A 276 -10.27 -12.14 12.59
#